data_AF-A0A502FDC3-F1
#
_entry.id   AF-A0A502FDC3-F1
#
_cell.length_a   1.000
_cell.length_b   1.000
_cell.length_c   1.000
_cell.angle_alpha   90.00
_cell.angle_beta   90.00
_cell.angle_gamma   90.00
#
_symmetry.space_group_name_H-M   'P 1'
#
loop_
_entity.id
_entity.type
_entity.pdbx_description
1 polymer ?
#
loop_
_entity_poly.entity_id
_entity_poly.type
_entity_poly.pdbx_seq_one_letter_code
_entity_poly.pdbx_strand_id
1 'polypeptide(L)'
;MMQSAVQPAAAPPSGPSLRDIHLPRDPAWWPPAPGWWMLAALMLLALLVGTWRWRRYRRAQHQRQQVLLELDQLELRCRRDGDSVALASGLHQLLRRVARRHDALATKQRGDAWRQTLARMPVDAATLDILLALDQQIYRPPVSFDHAAAVAAVRQWLRWALKPATWKRTTVVRTDA
;
A
#
# COMPACT_ATOMS: atom_id res chain seq x y z
N MET A 1 -96.20 -37.43 -50.24
CA MET A 1 -95.62 -36.76 -51.41
C MET A 1 -94.29 -36.15 -51.00
N MET A 2 -93.26 -36.34 -51.83
CA MET A 2 -92.00 -35.57 -51.91
C MET A 2 -91.01 -35.83 -50.75
N GLN A 3 -89.98 -36.67 -50.94
CA GLN A 3 -88.67 -36.36 -51.58
C GLN A 3 -87.82 -35.38 -50.74
N SER A 4 -86.51 -35.45 -50.57
CA SER A 4 -85.40 -36.34 -50.95
C SER A 4 -84.10 -35.67 -50.40
N ALA A 5 -82.98 -36.41 -50.47
CA ALA A 5 -81.56 -36.00 -50.44
C ALA A 5 -80.80 -36.33 -49.13
N VAL A 6 -79.87 -37.31 -49.07
CA VAL A 6 -78.50 -37.35 -49.66
C VAL A 6 -77.64 -36.23 -49.04
N GLN A 7 -76.47 -36.39 -48.40
CA GLN A 7 -75.45 -37.44 -48.22
C GLN A 7 -74.48 -36.98 -47.05
N PRO A 8 -73.43 -37.77 -46.68
CA PRO A 8 -72.70 -37.71 -45.40
C PRO A 8 -71.50 -36.75 -45.41
N ALA A 9 -71.00 -36.39 -44.22
CA ALA A 9 -69.57 -36.07 -44.03
C ALA A 9 -69.22 -35.94 -42.54
N ALA A 10 -68.26 -36.77 -42.13
CA ALA A 10 -67.12 -36.49 -41.25
C ALA A 10 -67.34 -35.86 -39.85
N ALA A 11 -66.66 -36.50 -38.89
CA ALA A 11 -66.47 -36.12 -37.49
C ALA A 11 -65.99 -34.65 -37.27
N PRO A 12 -66.04 -34.14 -36.03
CA PRO A 12 -64.97 -34.49 -35.10
C PRO A 12 -65.46 -34.98 -33.72
N PRO A 13 -64.61 -35.75 -33.02
CA PRO A 13 -64.91 -36.27 -31.69
C PRO A 13 -65.15 -35.15 -30.68
N SER A 14 -66.15 -35.37 -29.83
CA SER A 14 -66.47 -34.57 -28.65
C SER A 14 -65.31 -34.67 -27.64
N GLY A 15 -64.27 -33.88 -27.85
CA GLY A 15 -63.22 -33.63 -26.86
C GLY A 15 -63.55 -32.38 -26.05
N PRO A 16 -63.30 -32.36 -24.73
CA PRO A 16 -63.43 -31.14 -23.94
C PRO A 16 -62.50 -30.06 -24.53
N SER A 17 -63.07 -28.91 -24.91
CA SER A 17 -62.29 -27.74 -25.33
C SER A 17 -61.35 -27.33 -24.19
N LEU A 18 -60.06 -27.65 -24.33
CA LEU A 18 -59.02 -27.11 -23.48
C LEU A 18 -59.02 -25.59 -23.66
N ARG A 19 -59.58 -24.88 -22.67
CA ARG A 19 -59.37 -23.44 -22.54
C ARG A 19 -57.87 -23.20 -22.39
N ASP A 20 -57.37 -22.28 -23.21
CA ASP A 20 -56.01 -21.75 -23.15
C ASP A 20 -55.59 -21.55 -21.70
N ILE A 21 -54.52 -22.23 -21.33
CA ILE A 21 -53.82 -22.00 -20.07
C ILE A 21 -53.17 -20.63 -20.25
N HIS A 22 -53.73 -19.60 -19.63
CA HIS A 22 -53.04 -18.31 -19.52
C HIS A 22 -51.69 -18.56 -18.83
N LEU A 23 -50.60 -18.49 -19.59
CA LEU A 23 -49.26 -18.40 -19.01
C LEU A 23 -49.26 -17.15 -18.13
N PRO A 24 -48.96 -17.27 -16.82
CA PRO A 24 -48.76 -16.08 -16.02
C PRO A 24 -47.63 -15.30 -16.68
N ARG A 25 -47.96 -14.07 -17.06
CA ARG A 25 -47.04 -13.04 -17.57
C ARG A 25 -45.70 -13.20 -16.87
N ASP A 26 -44.62 -13.37 -17.65
CA ASP A 26 -43.26 -13.64 -17.16
C ASP A 26 -43.04 -12.94 -15.82
N PRO A 27 -42.59 -13.65 -14.77
CA PRO A 27 -42.39 -13.02 -13.47
C PRO A 27 -41.45 -11.83 -13.69
N ALA A 28 -42.05 -10.64 -13.62
CA ALA A 28 -41.36 -9.38 -13.78
C ALA A 28 -40.36 -9.33 -12.62
N TRP A 29 -39.13 -9.77 -12.91
CA TRP A 29 -37.90 -9.60 -12.15
C TRP A 29 -38.18 -9.48 -10.63
N TRP A 30 -38.39 -10.63 -9.98
CA TRP A 30 -38.61 -10.66 -8.53
C TRP A 30 -37.62 -9.74 -7.80
N PRO A 31 -38.06 -8.98 -6.78
CA PRO A 31 -37.13 -8.18 -6.00
C PRO A 31 -36.14 -9.19 -5.43
N PRO A 32 -34.83 -9.09 -5.75
CA PRO A 32 -33.86 -10.01 -5.22
C PRO A 32 -34.05 -9.97 -3.71
N ALA A 33 -34.39 -11.11 -3.12
CA ALA A 33 -34.82 -11.22 -1.72
C ALA A 33 -33.94 -10.31 -0.85
N PRO A 34 -34.49 -9.58 0.14
CA PRO A 34 -33.78 -8.49 0.84
C PRO A 34 -32.37 -8.85 1.35
N GLY A 35 -32.05 -10.14 1.53
CA GLY A 35 -30.70 -10.64 1.81
C GLY A 35 -29.65 -10.36 0.73
N TRP A 36 -30.01 -10.19 -0.55
CA TRP A 36 -29.07 -9.78 -1.60
C TRP A 36 -28.58 -8.35 -1.40
N TRP A 37 -29.41 -7.47 -0.84
CA TRP A 37 -28.98 -6.14 -0.47
C TRP A 37 -27.96 -6.18 0.67
N MET A 38 -28.12 -7.09 1.64
CA MET A 38 -27.09 -7.34 2.65
C MET A 38 -25.79 -7.86 2.02
N LEU A 39 -25.89 -8.81 1.08
CA LEU A 39 -24.72 -9.35 0.37
C LEU A 39 -24.01 -8.26 -0.45
N ALA A 40 -24.77 -7.45 -1.19
CA ALA A 40 -24.26 -6.32 -1.97
C ALA A 40 -23.63 -5.26 -1.07
N ALA A 41 -24.26 -4.93 0.07
CA ALA A 41 -23.71 -4.00 1.05
C ALA A 41 -22.41 -4.52 1.68
N LEU A 42 -22.36 -5.82 2.00
CA LEU A 42 -21.16 -6.45 2.54
C LEU A 42 -20.03 -6.47 1.51
N MET A 43 -20.35 -6.80 0.25
CA MET A 43 -19.38 -6.78 -0.85
C MET A 43 -18.87 -5.37 -1.12
N LEU A 44 -19.75 -4.36 -1.10
CA LEU A 44 -19.38 -2.95 -1.23
C LEU A 44 -18.48 -2.52 -0.08
N LEU A 45 -18.82 -2.88 1.16
CA LEU A 45 -18.00 -2.57 2.33
C LEU A 45 -16.62 -3.22 2.24
N ALA A 46 -16.55 -4.49 1.83
CA ALA A 46 -15.29 -5.19 1.62
C ALA A 46 -14.44 -4.49 0.54
N LEU A 47 -15.06 -4.01 -0.54
CA LEU A 47 -14.38 -3.27 -1.58
C LEU A 47 -13.89 -1.90 -1.09
N LEU A 48 -14.68 -1.18 -0.30
CA LEU A 48 -14.27 0.09 0.30
C LEU A 48 -13.10 -0.10 1.27
N VAL A 49 -13.18 -1.09 2.17
CA VAL A 49 -12.11 -1.39 3.13
C VAL A 49 -10.86 -1.86 2.40
N GLY A 50 -11.00 -2.76 1.41
CA GLY A 50 -9.91 -3.27 0.60
C GLY A 50 -9.20 -2.15 -0.16
N THR A 51 -9.95 -1.31 -0.87
CA THR A 51 -9.39 -0.16 -1.61
C THR A 51 -8.77 0.88 -0.69
N TRP A 52 -9.37 1.15 0.48
CA TRP A 52 -8.80 2.07 1.47
C TRP A 52 -7.49 1.55 2.06
N ARG A 53 -7.43 0.27 2.45
CA ARG A 53 -6.19 -0.36 2.94
C ARG A 53 -5.13 -0.39 1.84
N TRP A 54 -5.51 -0.74 0.62
CA TRP A 54 -4.60 -0.76 -0.52
C TRP A 54 -4.05 0.63 -0.83
N ARG A 55 -4.90 1.67 -0.86
CA ARG A 55 -4.49 3.06 -1.04
C ARG A 55 -3.55 3.51 0.08
N ARG A 56 -3.85 3.19 1.34
CA ARG A 56 -2.99 3.53 2.47
C ARG A 56 -1.62 2.85 2.36
N TYR A 57 -1.61 1.58 1.97
CA TYR A 57 -0.38 0.83 1.74
C TYR A 57 0.42 1.40 0.57
N ARG A 58 -0.24 1.68 -0.57
CA ARG A 58 0.40 2.29 -1.73
C ARG A 58 0.94 3.68 -1.46
N ARG A 59 0.21 4.54 -0.74
CA ARG A 59 0.71 5.86 -0.33
C ARG A 59 1.99 5.73 0.49
N ALA A 60 2.02 4.80 1.43
CA ALA A 60 3.23 4.52 2.19
C ALA A 60 4.38 4.05 1.28
N GLN A 61 4.12 3.15 0.32
CA GLN A 61 5.12 2.66 -0.64
C GLN A 61 5.64 3.74 -1.59
N HIS A 62 4.74 4.58 -2.15
CA HIS A 62 5.11 5.68 -3.03
C HIS A 62 6.02 6.68 -2.31
N GLN A 63 5.73 6.98 -1.04
CA GLN A 63 6.61 7.80 -0.22
C GLN A 63 8.00 7.17 -0.05
N ARG A 64 8.12 5.83 0.02
CA ARG A 64 9.43 5.15 0.07
C ARG A 64 10.19 5.30 -1.23
N GLN A 65 9.50 5.06 -2.34
CA GLN A 65 10.09 5.17 -3.67
C GLN A 65 10.56 6.59 -3.94
N GLN A 66 9.79 7.61 -3.56
CA GLN A 66 10.21 9.00 -3.68
C GLN A 66 11.50 9.29 -2.93
N VAL A 67 11.64 8.80 -1.70
CA VAL A 67 12.87 9.02 -0.91
C VAL A 67 14.07 8.27 -1.52
N LEU A 68 13.87 7.06 -2.04
CA LEU A 68 14.94 6.33 -2.73
C LEU A 68 15.34 7.00 -4.06
N LEU A 69 14.36 7.52 -4.81
CA LEU A 69 14.62 8.30 -6.02
C LEU A 69 15.37 9.60 -5.71
N GLU A 70 15.05 10.27 -4.60
CA GLU A 70 15.78 11.46 -4.14
C GLU A 70 17.26 11.12 -3.87
N LEU A 71 17.53 9.97 -3.24
CA LEU A 71 18.89 9.46 -3.03
C LEU A 71 19.62 9.17 -4.36
N ASP A 72 18.95 8.54 -5.32
CA ASP A 72 19.53 8.27 -6.64
C ASP A 72 19.82 9.56 -7.42
N GLN A 73 18.97 10.57 -7.29
CA GLN A 73 19.20 11.89 -7.87
C GLN A 73 20.41 12.61 -7.24
N LEU A 74 20.58 12.49 -5.92
CA LEU A 74 21.78 13.00 -5.23
C LEU A 74 23.05 12.32 -5.73
N GLU A 75 23.02 10.99 -5.91
CA GLU A 75 24.14 10.22 -6.45
C GLU A 75 24.50 10.69 -7.87
N LEU A 76 23.50 10.86 -8.74
CA LEU A 76 23.68 11.35 -10.10
C LEU A 76 24.26 12.77 -10.14
N ARG A 77 23.78 13.68 -9.27
CA ARG A 77 24.33 15.04 -9.15
C ARG A 77 25.78 15.03 -8.72
N CYS A 78 26.13 14.24 -7.71
CA CYS A 78 27.51 14.10 -7.26
C CYS A 78 28.44 13.58 -8.37
N ARG A 79 27.98 12.61 -9.17
CA ARG A 79 28.76 12.12 -10.32
C ARG A 79 28.96 13.17 -11.41
N ARG A 80 28.04 14.12 -11.55
CA ARG A 80 28.08 15.18 -12.56
C ARG A 80 28.92 16.38 -12.11
N ASP A 81 28.69 16.86 -10.89
CA ASP A 81 29.26 18.10 -10.38
C ASP A 81 30.52 17.87 -9.54
N GLY A 82 30.79 16.62 -9.14
CA GLY A 82 31.93 16.26 -8.29
C GLY A 82 31.81 16.74 -6.83
N ASP A 83 30.67 17.32 -6.46
CA ASP A 83 30.47 17.94 -5.15
C ASP A 83 30.12 16.91 -4.06
N SER A 84 31.17 16.37 -3.46
CA SER A 84 31.15 15.44 -2.34
C SER A 84 30.45 16.00 -1.09
N VAL A 85 30.59 17.30 -0.84
CA VAL A 85 30.04 17.97 0.35
C VAL A 85 28.53 18.12 0.22
N ALA A 86 28.06 18.48 -0.97
CA ALA A 86 26.64 18.53 -1.29
C ALA A 86 25.98 17.15 -1.16
N LEU A 87 26.66 16.09 -1.62
CA LEU A 87 26.18 14.70 -1.46
C LEU A 87 26.05 14.32 0.02
N ALA A 88 27.10 14.53 0.82
CA ALA A 88 27.10 14.16 2.23
C ALA A 88 26.00 14.89 3.02
N SER A 89 25.86 16.20 2.78
CA SER A 89 24.82 17.03 3.41
C SER A 89 23.41 16.55 3.03
N GLY A 90 23.19 16.24 1.76
CA GLY A 90 21.91 15.76 1.27
C GLY A 90 21.56 14.37 1.81
N LEU A 91 22.51 13.44 1.88
CA LEU A 91 22.33 12.12 2.50
C LEU A 91 21.96 12.24 3.98
N HIS A 92 22.65 13.11 4.72
CA HIS A 92 22.33 13.35 6.12
C HIS A 92 20.94 13.96 6.31
N GLN A 93 20.56 14.93 5.48
CA GLN A 93 19.23 15.55 5.54
C GLN A 93 18.12 14.53 5.25
N LEU A 94 18.33 13.63 4.29
CA LEU A 94 17.43 12.50 4.01
C LEU A 94 17.29 11.58 5.21
N LEU A 95 18.41 11.17 5.80
CA LEU A 95 18.45 10.32 6.98
C LEU A 95 17.64 10.92 8.13
N ARG A 96 17.86 12.22 8.42
CA ARG A 96 17.18 12.94 9.49
C ARG A 96 15.68 13.14 9.21
N ARG A 97 15.31 13.39 7.95
CA ARG A 97 13.91 13.49 7.50
C ARG A 97 13.17 12.18 7.71
N VAL A 98 13.79 11.04 7.38
CA VAL A 98 13.20 9.71 7.58
C VAL A 98 13.15 9.36 9.07
N ALA A 99 14.22 9.59 9.83
CA ALA A 99 14.24 9.36 11.28
C ALA A 99 13.12 10.12 12.00
N ARG A 100 12.86 11.39 11.63
CA ARG A 100 11.76 12.20 12.19
C ARG A 100 10.37 11.57 11.97
N ARG A 101 10.15 10.85 10.87
CA ARG A 101 8.86 10.18 10.60
C ARG A 101 8.59 9.02 11.57
N HIS A 102 9.62 8.43 12.15
CA HIS A 102 9.50 7.28 13.05
C HIS A 102 9.66 7.66 14.52
N ASP A 103 10.51 8.64 14.82
CA ASP A 103 10.72 9.14 16.16
C ASP A 103 10.72 10.68 16.15
N ALA A 104 9.66 11.28 16.68
CA ALA A 104 9.54 12.73 16.79
C ALA A 104 10.69 13.34 17.62
N LEU A 105 11.23 12.59 18.57
CA LEU A 105 12.35 13.00 19.42
C LEU A 105 13.69 12.95 18.69
N ALA A 106 13.81 12.17 17.60
CA ALA A 106 15.06 12.06 16.84
C ALA A 106 15.55 13.40 16.27
N THR A 107 14.66 14.39 16.13
CA THR A 107 15.04 15.73 15.65
C THR A 107 15.96 16.46 16.63
N LYS A 108 15.79 16.22 17.95
CA LYS A 108 16.56 16.85 19.03
C LYS A 108 17.77 16.03 19.48
N GLN A 109 17.84 14.75 19.08
CA GLN A 109 18.90 13.84 19.48
C GLN A 109 20.18 14.14 18.67
N ARG A 110 21.31 14.27 19.36
CA ARG A 110 22.67 14.40 18.81
C ARG A 110 23.59 13.40 19.53
N GLY A 111 24.68 13.00 18.90
CA GLY A 111 25.68 12.12 19.52
C GLY A 111 25.14 10.74 19.87
N ASP A 112 25.26 10.32 21.13
CA ASP A 112 24.92 8.95 21.56
C ASP A 112 23.43 8.61 21.42
N ALA A 113 22.54 9.59 21.63
CA ALA A 113 21.10 9.40 21.42
C ALA A 113 20.77 9.16 19.93
N TRP A 114 21.49 9.84 19.03
CA TRP A 114 21.38 9.61 17.59
C TRP A 114 21.88 8.22 17.20
N ARG A 115 23.01 7.77 17.78
CA ARG A 115 23.50 6.39 17.61
C ARG A 115 22.46 5.37 18.04
N GLN A 116 21.85 5.54 19.21
CA GLN A 116 20.81 4.63 19.72
C GLN A 116 19.59 4.60 18.78
N THR A 117 19.20 5.74 18.22
CA THR A 117 18.11 5.82 17.24
C THR A 117 18.43 5.03 15.97
N LEU A 118 19.65 5.17 15.44
CA LEU A 118 20.09 4.42 14.27
C LEU A 118 20.20 2.91 14.55
N ALA A 119 20.69 2.55 15.75
CA ALA A 119 20.82 1.16 16.21
C ALA A 119 19.48 0.45 16.48
N ARG A 120 18.36 1.17 16.49
CA ARG A 120 17.02 0.53 16.52
C ARG A 120 16.70 -0.25 15.25
N MET A 121 17.41 0.04 14.16
CA MET A 121 17.29 -0.71 12.90
C MET A 121 18.25 -1.90 12.87
N PRO A 122 17.87 -3.01 12.22
CA PRO A 122 18.77 -4.14 11.99
C PRO A 122 19.77 -3.78 10.87
N VAL A 123 20.75 -2.94 11.21
CA VAL A 123 21.91 -2.61 10.36
C VAL A 123 23.18 -3.12 11.03
N ASP A 124 24.14 -3.54 10.21
CA ASP A 124 25.43 -4.04 10.67
C ASP A 124 26.23 -2.93 11.35
N ALA A 125 27.11 -3.30 12.28
CA ALA A 125 27.94 -2.36 13.02
C ALA A 125 28.78 -1.46 12.08
N ALA A 126 29.34 -2.04 11.01
CA ALA A 126 30.08 -1.29 10.00
C ALA A 126 29.20 -0.24 9.28
N THR A 127 27.95 -0.58 8.96
CA THR A 127 27.00 0.37 8.36
C THR A 127 26.68 1.50 9.33
N LEU A 128 26.50 1.18 10.61
CA LEU A 128 26.25 2.17 11.66
C LEU A 128 27.43 3.15 11.81
N ASP A 129 28.66 2.64 11.79
CA ASP A 129 29.86 3.48 11.88
C ASP A 129 30.00 4.43 10.69
N ILE A 130 29.69 3.97 9.47
CA ILE A 130 29.66 4.82 8.28
C ILE A 130 28.61 5.94 8.42
N LEU A 131 27.42 5.62 8.95
CA LEU A 131 26.35 6.61 9.18
C LEU A 131 26.73 7.63 10.25
N LEU A 132 27.45 7.22 11.30
CA LEU A 132 27.96 8.12 12.33
C LEU A 132 29.10 9.00 11.80
N ALA A 133 30.01 8.44 11.01
CA ALA A 133 31.07 9.18 10.35
C ALA A 133 30.48 10.26 9.41
N LEU A 134 29.39 9.94 8.71
CA LEU A 134 28.65 10.90 7.88
C LEU A 134 28.05 12.07 8.70
N ASP A 135 27.54 11.81 9.91
CA ASP A 135 27.04 12.88 10.81
C ASP A 135 28.16 13.82 11.27
N GLN A 136 29.33 13.27 11.58
CA GLN A 136 30.50 14.06 11.98
C GLN A 136 31.10 14.87 10.83
N GLN A 137 31.00 14.39 9.59
CA GLN A 137 31.48 15.07 8.38
C GLN A 137 30.79 16.42 8.11
N ILE A 138 29.58 16.65 8.60
CA ILE A 138 28.93 17.98 8.49
C ILE A 138 29.72 19.05 9.27
N TYR A 139 30.39 18.64 10.34
CA TYR A 139 31.06 19.54 11.27
C TYR A 139 32.59 19.56 11.11
N ARG A 140 33.14 18.78 10.17
CA ARG A 140 34.59 18.63 9.96
C ARG A 140 34.94 18.90 8.49
N PRO A 141 36.07 19.53 8.17
CA PRO A 141 36.47 19.79 6.78
C PRO A 141 36.55 18.48 5.96
N PRO A 142 36.33 18.57 4.63
CA PRO A 142 36.11 17.40 3.79
C PRO A 142 37.39 16.57 3.70
N VAL A 143 37.38 15.44 4.41
CA VAL A 143 38.36 14.37 4.20
C VAL A 143 37.77 13.44 3.16
N SER A 144 38.57 13.08 2.15
CA SER A 144 38.21 12.14 1.09
C SER A 144 37.49 10.94 1.68
N PHE A 145 36.19 10.87 1.40
CA PHE A 145 35.27 9.90 1.97
C PHE A 145 34.75 8.99 0.85
N ASP A 146 34.50 7.73 1.16
CA ASP A 146 33.96 6.78 0.19
C ASP A 146 32.46 7.03 -0.03
N HIS A 147 32.17 7.92 -0.98
CA HIS A 147 30.80 8.28 -1.40
C HIS A 147 29.94 7.06 -1.68
N ALA A 148 30.50 6.03 -2.34
CA ALA A 148 29.75 4.82 -2.67
C ALA A 148 29.36 4.05 -1.40
N ALA A 149 30.27 3.96 -0.43
CA ALA A 149 30.00 3.33 0.85
C ALA A 149 28.94 4.07 1.68
N ALA A 150 28.92 5.41 1.74
CA ALA A 150 27.82 6.13 2.43
C ALA A 150 26.50 5.92 1.74
N VAL A 151 26.47 6.07 0.41
CA VAL A 151 25.23 5.93 -0.35
C VAL A 151 24.65 4.53 -0.12
N ALA A 152 25.50 3.49 -0.15
CA ALA A 152 25.10 2.12 0.16
C ALA A 152 24.58 1.97 1.60
N ALA A 153 25.29 2.50 2.59
CA ALA A 153 24.93 2.43 4.01
C ALA A 153 23.60 3.15 4.30
N VAL A 154 23.44 4.36 3.77
CA VAL A 154 22.23 5.16 3.86
C VAL A 154 21.07 4.44 3.17
N ARG A 155 21.28 3.91 1.96
CA ARG A 155 20.26 3.14 1.22
C ARG A 155 19.84 1.88 1.98
N GLN A 156 20.76 1.16 2.63
CA GLN A 156 20.45 -0.02 3.45
C GLN A 156 19.60 0.39 4.66
N TRP A 157 20.01 1.43 5.39
CA TRP A 157 19.26 1.93 6.53
C TRP A 157 17.85 2.40 6.15
N LEU A 158 17.72 3.18 5.07
CA LEU A 158 16.43 3.66 4.59
C LEU A 158 15.50 2.50 4.20
N ARG A 159 15.99 1.44 3.57
CA ARG A 159 15.17 0.26 3.22
C ARG A 159 14.53 -0.37 4.46
N TRP A 160 15.26 -0.42 5.58
CA TRP A 160 14.73 -0.91 6.85
C TRP A 160 13.83 0.11 7.52
N ALA A 161 14.22 1.38 7.56
CA ALA A 161 13.44 2.43 8.20
C ALA A 161 12.08 2.64 7.55
N LEU A 162 12.02 2.57 6.23
CA LEU A 162 10.79 2.77 5.49
C LEU A 162 9.78 1.62 5.70
N LYS A 163 10.21 0.43 6.18
CA LYS A 163 9.29 -0.67 6.52
C LYS A 163 8.62 -0.40 7.88
N PRO A 164 7.28 -0.27 7.98
CA PRO A 164 6.59 0.04 9.23
C PRO A 164 6.63 -1.13 10.23
N ALA A 165 6.92 -2.34 9.76
CA ALA A 165 6.97 -3.55 10.58
C ALA A 165 8.29 -3.74 11.34
N THR A 166 9.34 -2.98 11.01
CA THR A 166 10.71 -3.22 11.50
C THR A 166 11.07 -2.35 12.70
N TRP A 167 10.28 -1.31 13.00
CA TRP A 167 10.50 -0.52 14.20
C TRP A 167 10.10 -1.32 15.44
N LYS A 168 11.09 -1.89 16.14
CA LYS A 168 10.86 -2.51 17.44
C LYS A 168 10.25 -1.44 18.36
N ARG A 169 9.00 -1.66 18.79
CA ARG A 169 8.40 -0.80 19.81
C ARG A 169 9.24 -0.95 21.07
N THR A 170 9.76 0.15 21.59
CA THR A 170 10.31 0.19 22.93
C THR A 170 9.17 -0.20 23.86
N THR A 171 9.21 -1.42 24.39
CA THR A 171 8.46 -1.77 25.58
C THR A 171 9.07 -0.91 26.66
N VAL A 172 8.44 0.23 26.95
CA VAL A 172 8.74 1.01 28.14
C VAL A 172 8.42 0.06 29.28
N VAL A 173 9.45 -0.60 29.81
CA VAL A 173 9.37 -1.28 31.09
C VAL A 173 9.18 -0.15 32.08
N ARG A 174 7.92 0.10 32.41
CA ARG A 174 7.56 1.02 33.47
C ARG A 174 7.93 0.31 34.77
N THR A 175 9.12 0.60 35.26
CA THR A 175 9.55 0.21 36.60
C THR A 175 8.84 1.15 37.57
N ASP A 176 7.66 0.75 38.00
CA ASP A 176 6.94 1.38 39.10
C ASP A 176 7.71 1.02 40.39
N ALA A 177 8.29 2.02 41.05
CA ALA A 177 8.96 1.93 42.35
C ALA A 177 8.11 2.62 43.42
#